data_AF-A0A971ENX0-F1
#
_entry.id   AF-A0A971ENX0-F1
#
_cell.length_a   1.000
_cell.length_b   1.000
_cell.length_c   1.000
_cell.angle_alpha   90.00
_cell.angle_beta   90.00
_cell.angle_gamma   90.00
#
_symmetry.space_group_name_H-M   'P 1'
#
loop_
_entity.id
_entity.type
_entity.pdbx_description
1 polymer ?
#
loop_
_entity_poly.entity_id
_entity_poly.type
_entity_poly.pdbx_seq_one_letter_code
_entity_poly.pdbx_strand_id
1 'polypeptide(L)'
;MDFITENWLSILVVIGILSYTVYLSVTKQWTSIREFAYAMMLLAERTFGDKDGKIKFNFVVNLVYRNLPALIKPFVKEEDIAKMIQTLYDTAKDFLDDGVINSSVKK
;
A
#
# COMPACT_ATOMS: atom_id res chain seq x y z
N MET A 1 20.60 -17.46 -36.04
CA MET A 1 19.50 -17.24 -35.06
C MET A 1 19.82 -17.96 -33.74
N ASP A 2 21.09 -18.28 -33.50
CA ASP A 2 21.48 -19.40 -32.63
C ASP A 2 21.79 -18.96 -31.20
N PHE A 3 22.09 -17.67 -30.99
CA PHE A 3 22.42 -17.13 -29.67
C PHE A 3 21.28 -17.28 -28.66
N ILE A 4 20.04 -17.01 -29.07
CA ILE A 4 18.88 -17.11 -28.16
C ILE A 4 18.56 -18.56 -27.86
N THR A 5 18.63 -19.47 -28.84
CA THR A 5 18.37 -20.91 -28.65
C THR A 5 19.47 -21.62 -27.86
N GLU A 6 20.74 -21.21 -27.98
CA GLU A 6 21.82 -21.76 -27.15
C GLU A 6 21.78 -21.22 -25.71
N ASN A 7 21.39 -19.96 -25.52
CA ASN A 7 21.47 -19.27 -24.23
C ASN A 7 20.10 -19.03 -23.57
N TRP A 8 19.04 -19.68 -24.03
CA TRP A 8 17.67 -19.42 -23.57
C TRP A 8 17.52 -19.62 -22.05
N LEU A 9 18.18 -20.64 -21.48
CA LEU A 9 18.20 -20.90 -20.03
C LEU A 9 18.86 -19.74 -19.28
N SER A 10 20.02 -19.28 -19.73
CA SER A 10 20.73 -18.15 -19.12
C SER A 10 19.91 -16.87 -19.17
N ILE A 11 19.24 -16.60 -20.30
CA ILE A 11 18.33 -15.47 -20.46
C ILE A 11 17.15 -15.56 -19.46
N LEU A 12 16.57 -16.76 -19.31
CA LEU A 12 15.45 -16.99 -18.39
C LEU A 12 15.86 -16.78 -16.92
N VAL A 13 17.06 -17.23 -16.54
CA VAL A 13 17.62 -17.00 -15.19
C VAL A 13 17.82 -15.51 -14.92
N VAL A 14 18.36 -14.75 -15.88
CA VAL A 14 18.56 -13.30 -15.74
C VAL A 14 17.22 -12.57 -15.59
N ILE A 15 16.20 -12.94 -16.38
CA ILE A 15 14.84 -12.40 -16.25
C ILE A 15 14.23 -12.76 -14.89
N GLY A 16 14.46 -13.99 -14.40
CA GLY A 16 14.04 -14.43 -13.07
C GLY A 16 14.64 -13.58 -11.95
N ILE A 17 15.94 -13.30 -12.00
CA ILE A 17 16.61 -12.46 -10.99
C ILE A 17 16.13 -11.00 -11.06
N LEU A 18 15.96 -10.45 -12.26
CA LEU A 18 15.45 -9.09 -12.44
C LEU A 18 14.03 -8.96 -11.90
N SER A 19 13.12 -9.87 -12.27
CA SER A 19 11.74 -9.88 -11.79
C SER A 19 11.67 -10.06 -10.27
N TYR A 20 12.49 -10.94 -9.70
CA TYR A 20 12.58 -11.12 -8.25
C TYR A 20 13.06 -9.84 -7.53
N THR A 21 14.06 -9.16 -8.08
CA THR A 21 14.59 -7.90 -7.51
C THR A 21 13.55 -6.78 -7.55
N VAL A 22 12.82 -6.66 -8.65
CA VAL A 22 11.71 -5.71 -8.78
C VAL A 22 10.59 -6.04 -7.79
N TYR A 23 10.20 -7.31 -7.70
CA TYR A 23 9.20 -7.78 -6.76
C TYR A 23 9.54 -7.40 -5.31
N LEU A 24 10.75 -7.73 -4.85
CA LEU A 24 11.20 -7.39 -3.50
C LEU A 24 11.21 -5.88 -3.24
N SER A 25 11.61 -5.08 -4.23
CA SER A 25 11.65 -3.62 -4.11
C SER A 25 10.25 -3.03 -3.96
N VAL A 26 9.29 -3.54 -4.73
CA VAL A 26 7.88 -3.13 -4.66
C VAL A 26 7.27 -3.55 -3.31
N THR A 27 7.51 -4.78 -2.84
CA THR A 27 6.99 -5.26 -1.54
C THR A 27 7.45 -4.41 -0.36
N LYS A 28 8.73 -4.01 -0.35
CA LYS A 28 9.26 -3.11 0.70
C LYS A 28 8.59 -1.75 0.70
N GLN A 29 8.34 -1.19 -0.49
CA GLN A 29 7.69 0.10 -0.64
C GLN A 29 6.24 0.07 -0.16
N TRP A 30 5.48 -1.01 -0.41
CA TRP A 30 4.12 -1.17 0.13
C TRP A 30 4.08 -1.17 1.66
N THR A 31 5.06 -1.79 2.31
CA THR A 31 5.18 -1.78 3.77
C THR A 31 5.38 -0.35 4.28
N SER A 32 6.27 0.41 3.64
CA SER A 32 6.52 1.81 3.97
C SER A 32 5.29 2.70 3.73
N ILE A 33 4.54 2.48 2.65
CA ILE A 33 3.28 3.20 2.37
C ILE A 33 2.26 2.96 3.49
N ARG A 34 2.13 1.71 3.96
CA ARG A 34 1.21 1.36 5.05
C ARG A 34 1.60 2.03 6.36
N GLU A 35 2.88 2.00 6.73
CA GLU A 35 3.38 2.69 7.92
C GLU A 35 3.13 4.20 7.84
N PHE A 36 3.41 4.80 6.68
CA PHE A 36 3.13 6.21 6.44
C PHE A 36 1.63 6.51 6.53
N ALA A 37 0.78 5.67 5.95
CA ALA A 37 -0.68 5.80 6.05
C ALA A 37 -1.15 5.83 7.51
N TYR A 38 -0.68 4.91 8.36
CA TYR A 38 -1.03 4.92 9.78
C TYR A 38 -0.57 6.20 10.50
N ALA A 39 0.64 6.67 10.22
CA ALA A 39 1.13 7.93 10.77
C ALA A 39 0.23 9.11 10.35
N MET A 40 -0.21 9.12 9.09
CA MET A 40 -1.12 10.14 8.56
C MET A 40 -2.53 10.06 9.14
N MET A 41 -3.05 8.85 9.39
CA MET A 41 -4.33 8.66 10.08
C MET A 41 -4.28 9.24 11.49
N LEU A 42 -3.20 8.98 12.24
CA LEU A 42 -2.99 9.53 13.57
C LEU A 42 -2.86 11.06 13.57
N LEU A 43 -2.16 11.61 12.56
CA LEU A 43 -2.06 13.05 12.38
C LEU A 43 -3.43 13.68 12.08
N ALA A 44 -4.22 13.06 11.20
CA ALA A 44 -5.57 13.51 10.88
C ALA A 44 -6.48 13.51 12.11
N GLU A 45 -6.40 12.47 12.94
CA GLU A 45 -7.16 12.38 14.19
C GLU A 45 -6.82 13.53 15.15
N ARG A 46 -5.53 13.81 15.34
CA ARG A 46 -5.07 14.92 16.18
C ARG A 46 -5.44 16.31 15.65
N THR A 47 -5.55 16.44 14.33
CA THR A 47 -5.77 17.73 13.66
C THR A 47 -7.25 18.10 13.59
N PHE A 48 -8.09 17.14 13.20
CA PHE A 48 -9.51 17.39 12.93
C PHE A 48 -10.44 16.90 14.04
N GLY A 49 -9.95 16.06 14.98
CA GLY A 49 -10.77 15.43 16.01
C GLY A 49 -11.89 14.56 15.43
N ASP A 50 -12.85 14.15 16.26
CA ASP A 50 -13.86 13.16 15.86
C ASP A 50 -14.93 13.64 14.87
N LYS A 51 -15.09 14.96 14.68
CA LYS A 51 -16.31 15.50 14.07
C LYS A 51 -16.37 15.43 12.54
N ASP A 52 -15.23 15.18 11.87
CA ASP A 52 -15.14 15.25 10.40
C ASP A 52 -14.44 14.04 9.75
N GLY A 53 -14.97 12.83 9.98
CA GLY A 53 -14.40 11.57 9.47
C GLY A 53 -14.12 11.54 7.95
N LYS A 54 -15.01 12.11 7.13
CA LYS A 54 -14.82 12.16 5.66
C LYS A 54 -13.68 13.11 5.25
N ILE A 55 -13.53 14.23 5.95
CA ILE A 55 -12.45 15.19 5.69
C ILE A 55 -11.11 14.57 6.13
N LYS A 56 -11.07 13.93 7.32
CA LYS A 56 -9.91 13.17 7.80
C LYS A 56 -9.47 12.14 6.77
N PHE A 57 -10.40 11.31 6.29
CA PHE A 57 -10.11 10.27 5.30
C PHE A 57 -9.54 10.86 4.00
N ASN A 58 -10.21 11.85 3.42
CA ASN A 58 -9.75 12.49 2.17
C ASN A 58 -8.37 13.15 2.33
N PHE A 59 -8.12 13.75 3.49
CA PHE A 59 -6.81 14.32 3.82
C PHE A 59 -5.71 13.25 3.81
N VAL A 60 -5.95 12.10 4.47
CA VAL A 60 -4.99 10.99 4.49
C VAL A 60 -4.76 10.44 3.09
N VAL A 61 -5.81 10.18 2.31
CA VAL A 61 -5.70 9.65 0.93
C VAL A 61 -4.85 10.56 0.06
N ASN A 62 -5.12 11.86 0.05
CA ASN A 62 -4.38 12.83 -0.75
C ASN A 62 -2.88 12.87 -0.35
N LEU A 63 -2.59 12.83 0.96
CA LEU A 63 -1.21 12.88 1.44
C LEU A 63 -0.42 11.61 1.11
N VAL A 64 -1.05 10.44 1.27
CA VAL A 64 -0.46 9.15 0.90
C VAL A 64 -0.24 9.06 -0.61
N TYR A 65 -1.23 9.45 -1.42
CA TYR A 65 -1.12 9.44 -2.88
C TYR A 65 -0.01 10.37 -3.39
N ARG A 66 0.12 11.57 -2.80
CA ARG A 66 1.20 12.51 -3.15
C ARG A 66 2.59 12.00 -2.77
N ASN A 67 2.69 11.27 -1.66
CA ASN A 67 3.94 10.71 -1.16
C ASN A 67 4.28 9.32 -1.73
N LEU A 68 3.52 8.83 -2.72
CA LEU A 68 3.81 7.54 -3.36
C LEU A 68 5.18 7.54 -4.05
N PRO A 69 5.97 6.46 -3.90
CA PRO A 69 7.21 6.29 -4.65
C PRO A 69 6.99 6.34 -6.16
N ALA A 70 7.90 6.98 -6.89
CA ALA A 70 7.81 7.15 -8.35
C ALA A 70 7.72 5.81 -9.11
N LEU A 71 8.25 4.73 -8.54
CA LEU A 71 8.20 3.40 -9.13
C LEU A 71 6.81 2.76 -9.10
N ILE A 72 5.99 3.06 -8.07
CA ILE A 72 4.66 2.47 -7.90
C ILE A 72 3.56 3.40 -8.41
N LYS A 73 3.78 4.72 -8.32
CA LYS A 73 2.85 5.74 -8.78
C LYS A 73 2.22 5.49 -10.17
N PRO A 74 2.95 5.05 -11.22
CA PRO A 74 2.33 4.79 -12.52
C PRO A 74 1.40 3.57 -12.55
N PHE A 75 1.48 2.68 -11.56
CA PHE A 75 0.69 1.45 -11.49
C PHE A 75 -0.55 1.57 -10.60
N VAL A 76 -0.75 2.71 -9.92
CA VAL A 76 -1.77 2.84 -8.86
C VAL A 76 -2.53 4.15 -9.05
N LYS A 77 -3.87 4.07 -9.02
CA LYS A 77 -4.73 5.26 -9.07
C LYS A 77 -5.03 5.76 -7.67
N GLU A 78 -5.49 7.01 -7.57
CA GLU A 78 -5.95 7.59 -6.30
C GLU A 78 -7.06 6.75 -5.65
N GLU A 79 -7.96 6.19 -6.46
CA GLU A 79 -9.03 5.28 -6.01
C GLU A 79 -8.49 4.01 -5.33
N ASP A 80 -7.38 3.48 -5.81
CA ASP A 80 -6.75 2.28 -5.24
C ASP A 80 -6.13 2.60 -3.88
N ILE A 81 -5.53 3.79 -3.74
CA ILE A 81 -5.08 4.30 -2.45
C ILE A 81 -6.26 4.51 -1.51
N ALA A 82 -7.36 5.10 -1.97
CA ALA A 82 -8.55 5.26 -1.14
C ALA A 82 -9.05 3.90 -0.61
N LYS A 83 -9.15 2.88 -1.46
CA LYS A 83 -9.54 1.51 -1.04
C LYS A 83 -8.56 0.91 -0.04
N MET A 84 -7.26 1.08 -0.27
CA MET A 84 -6.21 0.62 0.64
C MET A 84 -6.34 1.31 2.01
N ILE A 85 -6.49 2.64 2.03
CA ILE A 85 -6.66 3.42 3.25
C ILE A 85 -7.94 3.01 3.99
N GLN A 86 -9.04 2.77 3.27
CA GLN A 86 -10.28 2.27 3.86
C GLN A 86 -10.06 0.91 4.53
N THR A 87 -9.39 -0.02 3.84
CA THR A 87 -9.07 -1.35 4.39
C THR A 87 -8.21 -1.23 5.66
N LEU A 88 -7.27 -0.28 5.70
CA LEU A 88 -6.45 -0.03 6.88
C LEU A 88 -7.27 0.55 8.05
N TYR A 89 -8.22 1.45 7.77
CA TYR A 89 -9.16 1.93 8.78
C TYR A 89 -10.05 0.81 9.32
N ASP A 90 -10.58 -0.04 8.43
CA ASP A 90 -11.43 -1.16 8.80
C ASP A 90 -10.65 -2.17 9.66
N THR A 91 -9.41 -2.49 9.26
CA THR A 91 -8.51 -3.38 10.01
C THR A 91 -8.17 -2.80 11.38
N ALA A 92 -7.86 -1.51 11.44
CA ALA A 92 -7.59 -0.84 12.70
C ALA A 92 -8.83 -0.88 13.61
N LYS A 93 -10.01 -0.59 13.06
CA LYS A 93 -11.27 -0.60 13.82
C LYS A 93 -11.61 -2.00 14.34
N ASP A 94 -11.47 -3.03 13.52
CA ASP A 94 -11.66 -4.44 13.88
C ASP A 94 -10.74 -4.81 15.05
N PHE A 95 -9.44 -4.52 14.90
CA PHE A 95 -8.46 -4.76 15.96
C PHE A 95 -8.76 -3.98 17.25
N LEU A 96 -9.31 -2.77 17.16
CA LEU A 96 -9.69 -1.99 18.34
C LEU A 96 -10.95 -2.51 19.05
N ASP A 97 -11.84 -3.26 18.36
CA ASP A 97 -13.10 -3.75 18.93
C ASP A 97 -12.86 -4.94 19.88
N ASP A 98 -12.12 -5.96 19.42
CA ASP A 98 -11.91 -7.21 20.17
C ASP A 98 -10.43 -7.64 20.30
N GLY A 99 -9.49 -6.87 19.76
CA GLY A 99 -8.07 -7.21 19.74
C GLY A 99 -7.69 -8.27 18.69
N VAL A 100 -8.61 -8.68 17.83
CA VAL A 100 -8.45 -9.73 16.83
C VAL A 100 -8.79 -9.17 15.44
N ILE A 101 -8.09 -9.65 14.41
CA ILE A 101 -8.43 -9.30 13.02
C ILE A 101 -9.25 -10.45 12.45
N ASN A 102 -10.57 -10.36 12.54
CA ASN A 102 -11.52 -11.38 12.07
C ASN A 102 -12.67 -10.80 11.24
N SER A 103 -12.62 -9.50 10.91
CA SER A 103 -13.67 -8.74 10.24
C SER A 103 -15.02 -8.77 10.97
N SER A 104 -15.03 -9.05 12.27
CA SER A 104 -16.22 -9.05 13.11
C SER A 104 -16.44 -7.65 13.67
N VAL A 105 -16.85 -6.73 12.81
CA VAL A 105 -17.27 -5.41 13.29
C VAL A 105 -18.61 -5.60 14.01
N LYS A 106 -18.65 -5.51 15.35
CA LYS A 106 -19.94 -5.42 16.05
C LYS A 106 -20.66 -4.17 15.54
N LYS A 107 -21.82 -4.41 14.93
CA LYS A 107 -22.69 -3.37 14.38
C LYS A 107 -23.46 -2.67 15.47
#